data_AF-A0A2H6JU25-F1
#
_entry.id   AF-A0A2H6JU25-F1
#
_cell.length_a   1.000
_cell.length_b   1.000
_cell.length_c   1.000
_cell.angle_alpha   90.00
_cell.angle_beta   90.00
_cell.angle_gamma   90.00
#
_symmetry.space_group_name_H-M   'P 1'
#
loop_
_entity.id
_entity.type
_entity.pdbx_description
1 polymer ?
#
loop_
_entity_poly.entity_id
_entity_poly.type
_entity_poly.pdbx_seq_one_letter_code
_entity_poly.pdbx_strand_id
1 'polypeptide(L)'
;MPCGLNEAELRILYKITYMNRWCKKHISQQDLMKGVRRSDWKELRKAIDSLVKKGYLRFYNSQSRKDVCVEKSKRNNIIEALKAHKSEYPFIRYIEFVR
;
A
#
# COMPACT_ATOMS: atom_id res chain seq x y z
N MET A 1 19.50 2.87 4.31
CA MET A 1 18.92 3.83 3.36
C MET A 1 17.58 4.26 3.94
N PRO A 2 17.38 5.53 4.35
CA PRO A 2 16.09 5.94 4.89
C PRO A 2 15.11 5.91 3.73
N CYS A 3 14.14 5.00 3.83
CA CYS A 3 13.23 4.63 2.77
C CYS A 3 12.45 5.89 2.36
N GLY A 4 12.58 6.33 1.11
CA GLY A 4 11.86 7.49 0.57
C GLY A 4 10.36 7.22 0.39
N LEU A 5 9.70 6.64 1.39
CA LEU A 5 8.28 6.37 1.44
C LEU A 5 7.58 7.44 2.26
N ASN A 6 6.63 8.15 1.65
CA ASN A 6 5.84 9.17 2.36
C ASN A 6 4.73 8.53 3.20
N GLU A 7 4.14 9.28 4.15
CA GLU A 7 3.04 8.79 4.99
C GLU A 7 1.90 8.17 4.17
N ALA A 8 1.48 8.83 3.09
CA ALA A 8 0.44 8.35 2.20
C ALA A 8 0.79 6.99 1.55
N GLU A 9 2.06 6.79 1.19
CA GLU A 9 2.55 5.53 0.62
C GLU A 9 2.54 4.42 1.66
N LEU A 10 3.01 4.72 2.88
CA LEU A 10 2.99 3.78 4.01
C LEU A 10 1.56 3.39 4.39
N ARG A 11 0.60 4.32 4.37
CA ARG A 11 -0.82 4.02 4.60
C ARG A 11 -1.38 3.04 3.58
N ILE A 12 -1.04 3.20 2.30
CA ILE A 12 -1.49 2.29 1.24
C ILE A 12 -0.90 0.89 1.47
N LEU A 13 0.41 0.80 1.70
CA LEU A 13 1.09 -0.47 1.94
C LEU A 13 0.55 -1.17 3.20
N TYR A 14 0.33 -0.42 4.28
CA TYR A 14 -0.27 -0.93 5.50
C TYR A 14 -1.68 -1.47 5.26
N LYS A 15 -2.49 -0.79 4.46
CA LYS A 15 -3.84 -1.26 4.18
C LYS A 15 -3.87 -2.54 3.33
N ILE A 16 -2.95 -2.67 2.38
CA ILE A 16 -2.79 -3.87 1.56
C ILE A 16 -2.38 -5.06 2.42
N THR A 17 -1.41 -4.85 3.31
CA THR A 17 -0.93 -5.89 4.24
C THR A 17 -2.04 -6.33 5.19
N TYR A 18 -2.80 -5.39 5.75
CA TYR A 18 -3.94 -5.68 6.62
C TYR A 18 -5.06 -6.46 5.89
N MET A 19 -5.35 -6.11 4.64
CA MET A 19 -6.33 -6.84 3.82
C MET A 19 -5.85 -8.21 3.34
N ASN A 20 -4.56 -8.53 3.53
CA ASN A 20 -3.91 -9.76 3.06
C ASN A 20 -4.15 -10.04 1.56
N ARG A 21 -4.21 -8.98 0.74
CA ARG A 21 -4.49 -9.04 -0.69
C ARG A 21 -3.19 -8.93 -1.49
N TRP A 22 -2.58 -10.07 -1.73
CA TRP A 22 -1.39 -10.23 -2.58
C TRP A 22 -1.78 -10.72 -3.98
N CYS A 23 -0.88 -10.55 -4.95
CA CYS A 23 -1.11 -10.92 -6.36
C CYS A 23 -1.64 -12.37 -6.49
N LYS A 24 -2.65 -12.53 -7.35
CA LYS A 24 -3.84 -13.45 -7.36
C LYS A 24 -5.15 -12.77 -6.95
N LYS A 25 -5.12 -11.78 -6.06
CA LYS A 25 -6.29 -10.93 -5.71
C LYS A 25 -5.98 -9.47 -6.05
N HIS A 26 -6.84 -8.84 -6.85
CA HIS A 26 -6.71 -7.44 -7.23
C HIS A 26 -7.41 -6.53 -6.21
N ILE A 27 -6.92 -5.31 -6.07
CA ILE A 27 -7.50 -4.31 -5.18
C ILE A 27 -7.84 -3.08 -5.99
N SER A 28 -9.07 -2.61 -5.86
CA SER A 28 -9.46 -1.35 -6.48
C SER A 28 -8.78 -0.18 -5.76
N GLN A 29 -8.40 0.86 -6.50
CA GLN A 29 -7.91 2.10 -5.88
C GLN A 29 -8.94 2.68 -4.88
N GLN A 30 -10.24 2.50 -5.14
CA GLN A 30 -11.30 2.95 -4.24
C GLN A 30 -11.28 2.21 -2.90
N ASP A 31 -11.06 0.89 -2.90
CA ASP A 31 -10.93 0.11 -1.67
C ASP A 31 -9.73 0.57 -0.84
N LEU A 32 -8.60 0.89 -1.49
CA LEU A 32 -7.42 1.44 -0.83
C LEU A 32 -7.70 2.80 -0.17
N MET A 33 -8.51 3.65 -0.80
CA MET A 33 -8.88 4.96 -0.26
C MET A 33 -10.09 4.92 0.71
N LYS A 34 -10.79 3.79 0.82
CA LYS A 34 -11.99 3.66 1.67
C LYS A 34 -11.72 4.00 3.14
N GLY A 35 -12.54 4.86 3.74
CA GLY A 35 -12.36 5.30 5.13
C GLY A 35 -11.31 6.40 5.33
N VAL A 36 -10.68 6.91 4.26
CA VAL A 36 -9.86 8.12 4.30
C VAL A 36 -10.71 9.32 3.89
N ARG A 37 -10.46 10.48 4.53
CA ARG A 37 -11.13 11.75 4.19
C ARG A 37 -10.95 12.07 2.71
N ARG A 38 -11.99 12.58 2.08
CA ARG A 38 -12.00 12.90 0.64
C ARG A 38 -10.93 13.93 0.25
N SER A 39 -10.53 14.82 1.16
CA SER A 39 -9.43 15.77 0.98
C SER A 39 -8.13 15.09 0.57
N ASP A 40 -7.85 13.92 1.16
CA ASP A 40 -6.54 13.26 1.06
C ASP A 40 -6.50 12.28 -0.13
N TRP A 41 -7.62 12.10 -0.83
CA TRP A 41 -7.71 11.18 -1.97
C TRP A 41 -6.77 11.56 -3.11
N LYS A 42 -6.57 12.87 -3.33
CA LYS A 42 -5.63 13.34 -4.36
C LYS A 42 -4.19 12.93 -4.04
N GLU A 43 -3.81 13.01 -2.76
CA GLU A 43 -2.49 12.63 -2.31
C GLU A 43 -2.30 11.11 -2.34
N LEU A 44 -3.30 10.35 -1.89
CA LEU A 44 -3.27 8.89 -1.96
C LEU A 44 -3.16 8.37 -3.40
N ARG A 45 -3.86 8.98 -4.36
CA ARG A 45 -3.70 8.60 -5.78
C ARG A 45 -2.27 8.81 -6.26
N LYS A 46 -1.66 9.96 -5.94
CA LYS A 46 -0.25 10.22 -6.25
C LYS A 46 0.68 9.22 -5.58
N ALA A 47 0.38 8.83 -4.34
CA ALA A 47 1.15 7.82 -3.62
C ALA A 47 1.03 6.43 -4.28
N ILE A 48 -0.15 6.04 -4.80
CA ILE A 48 -0.31 4.81 -5.59
C ILE A 48 0.54 4.87 -6.85
N ASP A 49 0.47 5.97 -7.61
CA ASP A 49 1.27 6.15 -8.83
C ASP A 49 2.78 6.09 -8.53
N SER A 50 3.22 6.72 -7.45
CA SER A 50 4.61 6.71 -6.98
C SER A 50 5.06 5.30 -6.56
N LEU A 51 4.23 4.56 -5.83
CA LEU A 51 4.50 3.18 -5.45
C LEU A 51 4.58 2.25 -6.67
N VAL A 52 3.79 2.49 -7.72
CA VAL A 52 3.91 1.77 -8.99
C VAL A 52 5.24 2.10 -9.67
N LYS A 53 5.63 3.38 -9.75
CA LYS A 53 6.92 3.80 -10.32
C LYS A 53 8.12 3.23 -9.58
N LYS A 54 8.04 3.16 -8.25
CA LYS A 54 9.05 2.53 -7.37
C LYS A 54 9.02 0.99 -7.46
N GLY A 55 8.07 0.41 -8.17
CA GLY A 55 7.92 -1.02 -8.38
C GLY A 55 7.30 -1.79 -7.22
N TYR A 56 6.79 -1.13 -6.17
CA TYR A 56 6.08 -1.83 -5.08
C TYR A 56 4.72 -2.37 -5.52
N LEU A 57 4.05 -1.64 -6.41
CA LEU A 57 2.73 -1.98 -6.97
C LEU A 57 2.84 -2.21 -8.47
N ARG A 58 1.89 -2.96 -9.04
CA ARG A 58 1.66 -3.02 -10.48
C ARG A 58 0.21 -2.68 -10.78
N PHE A 59 -0.03 -1.92 -11.85
CA PHE A 59 -1.38 -1.73 -12.36
C PHE A 59 -1.88 -3.03 -12.96
N TYR A 60 -3.12 -3.36 -12.64
CA TYR A 60 -3.85 -4.43 -13.29
C TYR A 60 -4.97 -3.82 -14.11
N ASN A 61 -4.72 -3.73 -15.42
CA ASN A 61 -5.70 -3.21 -16.37
C ASN A 61 -6.60 -4.34 -16.83
N SER A 62 -7.59 -4.70 -16.02
CA SER A 62 -8.70 -5.56 -16.46
C SER A 62 -10.00 -4.78 -16.39
N GLN A 63 -10.71 -4.73 -17.53
CA GLN A 63 -12.10 -4.27 -17.63
C GLN A 63 -12.38 -2.88 -17.01
N SER A 64 -11.73 -1.84 -17.55
CA SER A 64 -12.01 -0.42 -17.24
C SER A 64 -11.81 0.02 -15.78
N ARG A 65 -11.34 -0.88 -14.89
CA ARG A 65 -11.05 -0.57 -13.50
C ARG A 65 -9.56 -0.29 -13.32
N LYS A 66 -9.25 0.75 -12.54
CA LYS A 66 -7.89 1.04 -12.08
C LYS A 66 -7.62 0.19 -10.85
N ASP A 67 -7.31 -1.08 -11.10
CA ASP A 67 -6.94 -2.01 -10.04
C ASP A 67 -5.41 -2.06 -9.90
N VAL A 68 -4.97 -2.40 -8.69
CA VAL A 68 -3.56 -2.59 -8.37
C VAL A 68 -3.33 -3.96 -7.76
N CYS A 69 -2.15 -4.52 -8.01
CA CYS A 69 -1.69 -5.74 -7.40
C CYS A 69 -0.31 -5.55 -6.77
N VAL A 70 -0.03 -6.36 -5.74
CA VAL A 70 1.25 -6.39 -5.03
C VAL A 70 1.83 -7.77 -5.14
N GLU A 71 3.00 -7.89 -5.74
CA GLU A 71 3.67 -9.17 -5.89
C GLU A 71 3.92 -9.80 -4.52
N LYS A 72 3.53 -11.08 -4.37
CA LYS A 72 3.70 -11.81 -3.10
C LYS A 72 5.17 -11.91 -2.68
N SER A 73 6.10 -11.91 -3.63
CA SER A 73 7.54 -11.86 -3.39
C SER A 73 7.99 -10.59 -2.64
N LYS A 74 7.29 -9.46 -2.83
CA LYS A 74 7.61 -8.17 -2.19
C LYS A 74 7.01 -8.02 -0.80
N ARG A 75 6.21 -9.00 -0.38
CA ARG A 75 5.52 -9.01 0.92
C ARG A 75 6.48 -8.77 2.08
N ASN A 76 7.55 -9.55 2.17
CA ASN A 76 8.48 -9.46 3.30
C ASN A 76 9.15 -8.09 3.33
N ASN A 77 9.62 -7.61 2.18
CA ASN A 77 10.22 -6.27 2.06
C ASN A 77 9.27 -5.15 2.50
N ILE A 78 7.97 -5.24 2.15
CA ILE A 78 6.96 -4.26 2.58
C ILE A 78 6.74 -4.33 4.09
N ILE A 79 6.66 -5.54 4.66
CA ILE A 79 6.49 -5.74 6.10
C ILE A 79 7.71 -5.19 6.86
N GLU A 80 8.92 -5.43 6.38
CA GLU A 80 10.15 -4.89 6.97
C GLU A 80 10.20 -3.36 6.90
N ALA A 81 9.86 -2.78 5.74
CA ALA A 81 9.78 -1.33 5.59
C ALA A 81 8.76 -0.72 6.57
N LEU A 82 7.58 -1.31 6.69
CA LEU A 82 6.55 -0.85 7.63
C LEU A 82 6.97 -1.04 9.10
N LYS A 83 7.69 -2.12 9.44
CA LYS A 83 8.26 -2.34 10.78
C LYS A 83 9.28 -1.26 11.13
N ALA A 84 10.14 -0.88 10.19
CA ALA A 84 11.12 0.20 10.39
C ALA A 84 10.45 1.53 10.74
N HIS A 85 9.30 1.82 10.13
CA HIS A 85 8.53 3.04 10.36
C HIS A 85 7.43 2.93 11.44
N LYS A 86 7.35 1.79 12.15
CA LYS A 86 6.34 1.55 13.20
C LYS A 86 6.41 2.59 14.32
N SER A 87 7.62 3.02 14.68
CA SER A 87 7.85 4.02 15.72
C SER A 87 7.50 5.44 15.28
N GLU A 88 7.55 5.73 13.99
CA GLU A 88 7.27 7.05 13.42
C GLU A 88 5.78 7.28 13.18
N TYR A 89 5.04 6.22 12.84
CA TYR A 89 3.64 6.34 12.42
C TYR A 89 2.70 5.46 13.25
N PRO A 90 1.85 6.06 14.12
CA PRO A 90 1.02 5.32 15.07
C PRO A 90 -0.12 4.52 14.43
N PHE A 91 -0.39 4.69 13.12
CA PHE A 91 -1.36 3.88 12.39
C PHE A 91 -0.82 2.49 12.00
N ILE A 92 0.50 2.30 12.03
CA ILE A 92 1.13 1.01 11.76
C ILE A 92 1.07 0.18 13.04
N ARG A 93 -0.01 -0.57 13.22
CA ARG A 93 -0.24 -1.40 14.41
C ARG A 93 -0.31 -2.87 14.04
N TYR A 94 0.02 -3.74 14.99
CA TYR A 94 -0.14 -5.19 14.87
C TYR A 94 0.53 -5.83 13.63
N ILE A 95 1.51 -5.17 13.01
CA ILE A 95 2.15 -5.68 11.80
C ILE A 95 2.91 -6.99 12.05
N GLU A 96 3.31 -7.22 13.29
CA GLU A 96 3.96 -8.44 13.78
C GLU A 96 3.04 -9.67 13.72
N PHE A 97 1.72 -9.46 13.66
CA PHE A 97 0.71 -10.51 13.59
C PHE A 97 0.18 -10.76 12.17
N VAL A 98 0.68 -10.02 11.17
CA VAL A 98 0.26 -10.16 9.76
C VAL A 98 0.89 -11.41 9.15
N ARG A 99 0.16 -12.54 9.23
CA ARG A 99 0.53 -13.89 8.75
C ARG A 99 0.48 -14.08 7.24
#